data_AF-A0AA38WLP4-F1
#
_entry.id   AF-A0AA38WLP4-F1
#
_cell.length_a   1.000
_cell.length_b   1.000
_cell.length_c   1.000
_cell.angle_alpha   90.00
_cell.angle_beta   90.00
_cell.angle_gamma   90.00
#
_symmetry.space_group_name_H-M   'P 1'
#
loop_
_entity.id
_entity.type
_entity.pdbx_description
1 polymer ?
#
loop_
_entity_poly.entity_id
_entity_poly.type
_entity_poly.pdbx_seq_one_letter_code
_entity_poly.pdbx_strand_id
1 'polypeptide(L)'
;MSSSQPLLQSHRSVQELAKELKFSVPDRYVQEHLEPTTFVVSTSSTLPSIPVIDMNDLIKTQDTHMDQLKKLQFVCHEWGIFQLVNHGVDKLLVEKMKKEMVEFFKIPIEEKMKYKLKGGEYEGYGQTILHAQGQKVDWADRFFMITNPVHRRKSNLLPEFPPSLRETLENYLQELQKLAMTLFTLIGQAVAIDKQEMLETFEDGMQSVRMTYYPPCPQPDLVIGLTPHSDAAGITILLQVNDIQGLQVKKDGIWIRSPSFRTLSS
;
A
#
# COMPACT_ATOMS: atom_id res chain seq x y z
N MET A 1 5.36 39.53 -25.45
CA MET A 1 5.90 38.24 -25.92
C MET A 1 5.95 37.32 -24.71
N SER A 2 4.94 36.48 -24.56
CA SER A 2 4.79 35.58 -23.41
C SER A 2 5.74 34.40 -23.60
N SER A 3 6.74 34.28 -22.74
CA SER A 3 7.64 33.13 -22.69
C SER A 3 6.87 31.93 -22.14
N SER A 4 6.43 31.06 -23.04
CA SER A 4 5.99 29.71 -22.71
C SER A 4 7.15 28.93 -22.08
N GLN A 5 7.20 28.92 -20.74
CA GLN A 5 7.97 27.90 -20.02
C GLN A 5 7.38 26.52 -20.36
N PRO A 6 8.20 25.53 -20.75
CA PRO A 6 7.68 24.22 -21.08
C PRO A 6 7.20 23.52 -19.81
N LEU A 7 5.89 23.27 -19.73
CA LEU A 7 5.20 22.38 -18.78
C LEU A 7 5.68 20.90 -18.84
N LEU A 8 6.89 20.64 -19.33
CA LEU A 8 7.36 19.31 -19.73
C LEU A 8 8.13 18.56 -18.62
N GLN A 9 8.46 19.20 -17.50
CA GLN A 9 9.21 18.55 -16.40
C GLN A 9 8.33 17.98 -15.28
N SER A 10 7.00 18.16 -15.31
CA SER A 10 6.11 17.81 -14.18
C SER A 10 5.70 16.33 -14.09
N HIS A 11 6.08 15.47 -15.06
CA HIS A 11 5.54 14.09 -15.15
C HIS A 11 6.59 13.02 -15.46
N ARG A 12 7.84 13.21 -15.06
CA ARG A 12 8.89 12.21 -15.28
C ARG A 12 8.80 11.11 -14.22
N SER A 13 8.85 9.85 -14.67
CA SER A 13 8.94 8.68 -13.79
C SER A 13 10.19 8.78 -12.88
N VAL A 14 10.01 8.48 -11.59
CA VAL A 14 11.11 8.45 -10.61
C VAL A 14 12.05 7.29 -10.93
N GLN A 15 11.52 6.16 -11.41
CA GLN A 15 12.31 5.00 -11.82
C GLN A 15 13.28 5.34 -12.95
N GLU A 16 12.85 6.11 -13.96
CA GLU A 16 13.76 6.58 -15.01
C GLU A 16 14.74 7.63 -14.50
N LEU A 17 14.30 8.53 -13.63
CA LEU A 17 15.17 9.52 -13.01
C LEU A 17 16.30 8.86 -12.19
N ALA A 18 15.98 7.82 -11.43
CA ALA A 18 16.94 7.10 -10.59
C ALA A 18 18.04 6.39 -11.39
N LYS A 19 17.82 6.08 -12.68
CA LYS A 19 18.86 5.50 -13.57
C LYS A 19 19.93 6.54 -13.96
N GLU A 20 19.58 7.82 -13.96
CA GLU A 20 20.44 8.91 -14.43
C GLU A 20 21.14 9.64 -13.29
N LEU A 21 20.50 9.71 -12.13
CA LEU A 21 21.02 10.43 -10.99
C LEU A 21 22.23 9.72 -10.36
N LYS A 22 23.31 10.48 -10.21
CA LYS A 22 24.55 9.99 -9.60
C LYS A 22 24.80 10.53 -8.21
N PHE A 23 24.36 11.75 -7.91
CA PHE A 23 24.79 12.47 -6.70
C PHE A 23 23.68 13.19 -5.94
N SER A 24 22.74 13.86 -6.64
CA SER A 24 21.73 14.69 -5.99
C SER A 24 20.32 14.46 -6.51
N VAL A 25 19.34 14.57 -5.62
CA VAL A 25 17.92 14.56 -5.99
C VAL A 25 17.45 15.96 -6.38
N PRO A 26 16.51 16.12 -7.33
CA PRO A 26 15.93 17.43 -7.64
C PRO A 26 15.14 18.02 -6.45
N ASP A 27 15.19 19.35 -6.28
CA ASP A 27 14.60 20.08 -5.14
C ASP A 27 13.11 19.80 -4.88
N ARG A 28 12.35 19.44 -5.94
CA ARG A 28 10.93 19.05 -5.83
C ARG A 28 10.70 17.78 -5.02
N TYR A 29 11.73 16.95 -4.80
CA TYR A 29 11.66 15.74 -3.97
C TYR A 29 12.24 15.96 -2.57
N VAL A 30 12.97 17.06 -2.36
CA VAL A 30 13.63 17.36 -1.09
C VAL A 30 12.61 17.79 -0.04
N GLN A 31 12.50 17.03 1.03
CA GLN A 31 11.61 17.26 2.16
C GLN A 31 12.37 17.98 3.28
N GLU A 32 12.09 19.27 3.47
CA GLU A 32 12.84 20.15 4.39
C GLU A 32 12.52 19.92 5.88
N HIS A 33 11.41 19.24 6.18
CA HIS A 33 10.89 19.04 7.53
C HIS A 33 10.49 17.59 7.80
N LEU A 34 11.29 16.62 7.34
CA LEU A 34 11.08 15.23 7.79
C LEU A 34 11.31 15.18 9.30
N GLU A 35 10.28 14.77 10.04
CA GLU A 35 10.46 14.38 11.42
C GLU A 35 11.59 13.35 11.47
N PRO A 36 12.52 13.45 12.44
CA PRO A 36 13.54 12.44 12.60
C PRO A 36 12.84 11.09 12.71
N THR A 37 13.09 10.19 11.75
CA THR A 37 12.76 8.79 11.97
C THR A 37 13.72 8.36 13.05
N THR A 38 13.22 8.25 14.28
CA THR A 38 13.99 7.84 15.43
C THR A 38 14.62 6.49 15.13
N PHE A 39 15.89 6.48 14.69
CA PHE A 39 16.79 5.34 14.82
C PHE A 39 17.16 5.24 16.30
N VAL A 40 16.14 5.06 17.16
CA VAL A 40 16.37 4.88 18.57
C VAL A 40 16.95 3.49 18.72
N VAL A 41 18.28 3.44 18.74
CA VAL A 41 19.02 2.41 19.46
C VAL A 41 18.73 2.70 20.94
N SER A 42 17.52 2.35 21.41
CA SER A 42 17.21 2.42 22.84
C SER A 42 18.00 1.31 23.49
N THR A 43 18.96 1.70 24.32
CA THR A 43 19.77 0.82 25.14
C THR A 43 19.03 0.29 26.38
N SER A 44 17.70 0.45 26.51
CA SER A 44 16.99 -0.15 27.67
C SER A 44 15.49 -0.43 27.56
N SER A 45 14.87 -0.43 26.38
CA SER A 45 13.50 -0.95 26.21
C SER A 45 13.25 -1.33 24.76
N THR A 46 12.86 -2.58 24.50
CA THR A 46 12.42 -3.01 23.15
C THR A 46 11.30 -2.10 22.68
N LEU A 47 11.51 -1.39 21.56
CA LEU A 47 10.47 -0.60 20.93
C LEU A 47 9.25 -1.50 20.67
N PRO A 48 8.03 -0.99 20.84
CA PRO A 48 6.84 -1.78 20.58
C PRO A 48 6.80 -2.19 19.11
N SER A 49 6.48 -3.45 18.84
CA SER A 49 6.40 -4.03 17.49
C SER A 49 4.96 -4.12 17.02
N ILE A 50 4.75 -3.98 15.71
CA ILE A 50 3.42 -4.15 15.10
C ILE A 50 2.85 -5.53 15.49
N PRO A 51 1.62 -5.60 16.04
CA PRO A 51 1.02 -6.87 16.47
C PRO A 51 0.82 -7.84 15.32
N VAL A 52 0.85 -9.14 15.66
CA VAL A 52 0.56 -10.23 14.74
C VAL A 52 -0.75 -10.91 15.17
N ILE A 53 -1.65 -11.07 14.20
CA ILE A 53 -2.94 -11.74 14.34
C ILE A 53 -2.93 -12.99 13.46
N ASP A 54 -3.31 -14.12 14.03
CA ASP A 54 -3.50 -15.36 13.29
C ASP A 54 -4.98 -15.49 12.89
N MET A 55 -5.24 -15.55 11.58
CA MET A 55 -6.61 -15.64 11.06
C MET A 55 -7.29 -16.95 11.47
N ASN A 56 -6.55 -18.06 11.58
CA ASN A 56 -7.14 -19.34 11.98
C ASN A 56 -7.66 -19.26 13.42
N ASP A 57 -6.96 -18.55 14.30
CA ASP A 57 -7.40 -18.39 15.69
C ASP A 57 -8.65 -17.53 15.80
N LEU A 58 -8.84 -16.57 14.89
CA LEU A 58 -10.07 -15.78 14.82
C LEU A 58 -11.27 -16.59 14.30
N ILE A 59 -11.07 -17.49 13.35
CA ILE A 59 -12.17 -18.25 12.72
C ILE A 59 -12.57 -19.49 13.54
N LYS A 60 -11.69 -20.04 14.38
CA LYS A 60 -12.00 -21.20 15.22
C LYS A 60 -13.13 -20.89 16.20
N THR A 61 -14.16 -21.73 16.21
CA THR A 61 -15.31 -21.66 17.13
C THR A 61 -15.06 -22.48 18.41
N GLN A 62 -13.91 -22.27 19.05
CA GLN A 62 -13.55 -22.93 20.32
C GLN A 62 -13.76 -21.97 21.49
N ASP A 63 -13.58 -22.47 22.72
CA ASP A 63 -13.74 -21.69 23.96
C ASP A 63 -12.91 -20.39 23.99
N THR A 64 -11.84 -20.31 23.19
CA THR A 64 -10.93 -19.15 23.11
C THR A 64 -11.37 -18.07 22.10
N HIS A 65 -12.45 -18.27 21.34
CA HIS A 65 -12.86 -17.34 20.28
C HIS A 65 -13.09 -15.91 20.80
N MET A 66 -13.76 -15.77 21.95
CA MET A 66 -14.01 -14.47 22.56
C MET A 66 -12.72 -13.74 22.99
N ASP A 67 -11.70 -14.48 23.41
CA ASP A 67 -10.42 -13.89 23.78
C ASP A 67 -9.64 -13.43 22.54
N GLN A 68 -9.75 -14.15 21.42
CA GLN A 68 -9.18 -13.72 20.15
C GLN A 68 -9.90 -12.48 19.59
N LEU A 69 -11.22 -12.38 19.72
CA LEU A 69 -11.97 -11.17 19.35
C LEU A 69 -11.58 -9.97 20.22
N LYS A 70 -11.41 -10.15 21.54
CA LYS A 70 -10.90 -9.07 22.43
C LYS A 70 -9.50 -8.63 22.02
N LYS A 71 -8.63 -9.58 21.67
CA LYS A 71 -7.29 -9.27 21.14
C LYS A 71 -7.36 -8.46 19.84
N LEU A 72 -8.24 -8.84 18.92
CA LEU A 72 -8.48 -8.09 17.68
C LEU A 72 -8.97 -6.67 17.97
N GLN A 73 -9.97 -6.53 18.85
CA GLN A 73 -10.50 -5.23 19.27
C GLN A 73 -9.39 -4.32 19.83
N PHE A 74 -8.58 -4.85 20.74
CA PHE A 74 -7.47 -4.14 21.35
C PHE A 74 -6.45 -3.68 20.30
N VAL A 75 -6.05 -4.57 19.39
CA VAL A 75 -5.10 -4.23 18.32
C VAL A 75 -5.68 -3.18 17.35
N CYS A 76 -6.95 -3.30 16.95
CA CYS A 76 -7.61 -2.30 16.12
C CYS A 76 -7.67 -0.93 16.82
N HIS A 77 -7.97 -0.89 18.11
CA HIS A 77 -8.07 0.35 18.89
C HIS A 77 -6.70 1.01 19.15
N GLU A 78 -5.73 0.23 19.63
CA GLU A 78 -4.44 0.76 20.06
C GLU A 78 -3.48 1.00 18.90
N TRP A 79 -3.51 0.17 17.86
CA TRP A 79 -2.54 0.21 16.77
C TRP A 79 -3.12 0.68 15.45
N GLY A 80 -4.37 0.31 15.14
CA GLY A 80 -4.97 0.55 13.82
C GLY A 80 -4.29 -0.22 12.67
N ILE A 81 -3.26 -1.02 12.95
CA ILE A 81 -2.52 -1.83 11.98
C ILE A 81 -1.97 -3.09 12.65
N PHE A 82 -1.93 -4.18 11.89
CA PHE A 82 -1.37 -5.45 12.33
C PHE A 82 -0.91 -6.28 11.14
N GLN A 83 -0.04 -7.26 11.40
CA GLN A 83 0.28 -8.30 10.44
C GLN A 83 -0.74 -9.44 10.59
N LEU A 84 -1.27 -9.91 9.46
CA LEU A 84 -2.18 -11.05 9.44
C LEU A 84 -1.44 -12.27 8.87
N VAL A 85 -1.41 -13.35 9.64
CA VAL A 85 -0.85 -14.65 9.21
C VAL A 85 -1.95 -15.67 9.05
N ASN A 86 -1.67 -16.75 8.31
CA ASN A 86 -2.63 -17.81 8.01
C ASN A 86 -3.94 -17.31 7.39
N HIS A 87 -3.87 -16.21 6.64
CA HIS A 87 -4.99 -15.45 6.07
C HIS A 87 -5.82 -16.18 4.99
N GLY A 88 -5.51 -17.43 4.68
CA GLY A 88 -6.27 -18.24 3.71
C GLY A 88 -5.99 -17.98 2.23
N VAL A 89 -5.48 -16.81 1.84
CA VAL A 89 -5.04 -16.55 0.46
C VAL A 89 -3.92 -17.51 0.03
N ASP A 90 -4.09 -18.17 -1.12
CA ASP A 90 -3.14 -19.15 -1.65
C ASP A 90 -1.72 -18.57 -1.82
N LYS A 91 -0.73 -19.30 -1.30
CA LYS A 91 0.67 -18.87 -1.30
C LYS A 91 1.23 -18.76 -2.72
N LEU A 92 0.87 -19.67 -3.63
CA LEU A 92 1.36 -19.63 -5.01
C LEU A 92 0.78 -18.43 -5.76
N LEU A 93 -0.47 -18.07 -5.49
CA LEU A 93 -1.08 -16.85 -6.03
C LEU A 93 -0.37 -15.60 -5.52
N VAL A 94 -0.05 -15.51 -4.22
CA VAL A 94 0.71 -14.38 -3.66
C VAL A 94 2.09 -14.26 -4.31
N GLU A 95 2.82 -15.37 -4.43
CA GLU A 95 4.16 -15.37 -5.07
C GLU A 95 4.08 -15.05 -6.57
N LYS A 96 3.06 -15.53 -7.27
CA LYS A 96 2.81 -15.15 -8.67
C LYS A 96 2.54 -13.66 -8.78
N MET A 97 1.69 -13.10 -7.91
CA MET A 97 1.38 -11.66 -7.90
C MET A 97 2.63 -10.81 -7.67
N LYS A 98 3.51 -11.22 -6.74
CA LYS A 98 4.81 -10.56 -6.51
C LYS A 98 5.66 -10.56 -7.78
N LYS A 99 5.78 -11.71 -8.44
CA LYS A 99 6.54 -11.86 -9.69
C LYS A 99 5.98 -10.97 -10.80
N GLU A 100 4.67 -11.02 -11.03
CA GLU A 100 4.00 -10.21 -12.07
C GLU A 100 4.15 -8.71 -11.80
N MET A 101 4.10 -8.25 -10.54
CA MET A 101 4.38 -6.85 -10.20
C MET A 101 5.83 -6.45 -10.52
N VAL A 102 6.80 -7.30 -10.18
CA VAL A 102 8.21 -7.03 -10.50
C VAL A 102 8.41 -6.93 -12.02
N GLU A 103 7.84 -7.86 -12.79
CA GLU A 103 7.94 -7.83 -14.25
C GLU A 103 7.21 -6.62 -14.86
N PHE A 104 6.05 -6.22 -14.32
CA PHE A 104 5.36 -4.99 -14.73
C PHE A 104 6.24 -3.75 -14.61
N PHE A 105 6.93 -3.56 -13.48
CA PHE A 105 7.79 -2.38 -13.33
C PHE A 105 9.09 -2.45 -14.14
N LYS A 106 9.48 -3.63 -14.63
CA LYS A 106 10.64 -3.82 -15.52
C LYS A 106 10.34 -3.54 -17.00
N ILE A 107 9.08 -3.55 -17.43
CA ILE A 107 8.76 -3.24 -18.83
C ILE A 107 9.22 -1.82 -19.20
N PRO A 108 9.46 -1.54 -20.50
CA PRO A 108 9.87 -0.22 -20.96
C PRO A 108 8.93 0.89 -20.48
N ILE A 109 9.47 2.09 -20.23
CA ILE A 109 8.67 3.21 -19.74
C ILE A 109 7.57 3.58 -20.75
N GLU A 110 7.83 3.44 -22.04
CA GLU A 110 6.88 3.68 -23.13
C GLU A 110 5.62 2.81 -22.98
N GLU A 111 5.80 1.55 -22.55
CA GLU A 111 4.70 0.62 -22.30
C GLU A 111 3.91 1.00 -21.04
N LYS A 112 4.60 1.41 -19.96
CA LYS A 112 3.93 1.91 -18.73
C LYS A 112 3.19 3.23 -18.96
N MET A 113 3.67 4.06 -19.88
CA MET A 113 3.06 5.35 -20.20
C MET A 113 1.76 5.23 -21.00
N LYS A 114 1.41 4.03 -21.49
CA LYS A 114 0.06 3.74 -22.03
C LYS A 114 -1.03 3.93 -20.97
N TYR A 115 -0.70 3.74 -19.70
CA TYR A 115 -1.61 3.90 -18.58
C TYR A 115 -1.51 5.28 -17.91
N LYS A 116 -0.77 6.23 -18.48
CA LYS A 116 -0.45 7.51 -17.83
C LYS A 116 -1.70 8.23 -17.33
N LEU A 117 -1.61 8.79 -16.12
CA LEU A 117 -2.58 9.74 -15.59
C LEU A 117 -2.83 10.88 -16.59
N LYS A 118 -4.09 11.08 -16.98
CA LYS A 118 -4.52 12.23 -17.77
C LYS A 118 -4.88 13.39 -16.83
N GLY A 119 -4.85 14.62 -17.34
CA GLY A 119 -5.15 15.81 -16.54
C GLY A 119 -6.52 15.71 -15.87
N GLY A 120 -6.57 15.91 -14.54
CA GLY A 120 -7.80 15.80 -13.74
C GLY A 120 -8.17 14.38 -13.30
N GLU A 121 -7.41 13.36 -13.72
CA GLU A 121 -7.65 11.98 -13.33
C GLU A 121 -6.71 11.53 -12.19
N TYR A 122 -7.18 10.57 -11.38
CA TYR A 122 -6.40 9.96 -10.29
C TYR A 122 -6.06 8.48 -10.53
N GLU A 123 -6.70 7.82 -11.50
CA GLU A 123 -6.42 6.44 -11.91
C GLU A 123 -5.47 6.37 -13.11
N GLY A 124 -4.50 5.48 -13.02
CA GLY A 124 -3.44 5.28 -14.01
C GLY A 124 -2.04 5.24 -13.39
N TYR A 125 -1.04 5.19 -14.27
CA TYR A 125 0.39 5.24 -13.97
C TYR A 125 0.89 6.68 -13.84
N GLY A 126 1.70 6.93 -12.82
CA GLY A 126 2.37 8.21 -12.62
C GLY A 126 2.74 8.42 -11.15
N GLN A 127 3.07 9.66 -10.81
CA GLN A 127 3.43 10.04 -9.44
C GLN A 127 2.17 10.39 -8.63
N THR A 128 2.28 10.31 -7.30
CA THR A 128 1.32 10.97 -6.42
C THR A 128 1.57 12.48 -6.49
N ILE A 129 0.69 13.20 -7.19
CA ILE A 129 0.75 14.66 -7.25
C ILE A 129 -0.17 15.20 -6.17
N LEU A 130 0.39 15.86 -5.17
CA LEU A 130 -0.38 16.67 -4.25
C LEU A 130 -0.78 17.95 -5.01
N HIS A 131 -2.08 18.25 -5.06
CA HIS A 131 -2.68 19.16 -6.05
C HIS A 131 -2.36 20.66 -5.86
N ALA A 132 -1.44 21.05 -4.96
CA ALA A 132 -1.10 22.46 -4.76
C ALA A 132 0.26 22.85 -5.38
N GLN A 133 0.32 24.06 -5.95
CA GLN A 133 1.58 24.66 -6.42
C GLN A 133 2.60 24.71 -5.27
N GLY A 134 3.82 24.27 -5.53
CA GLY A 134 4.92 24.26 -4.56
C GLY A 134 4.99 23.03 -3.65
N GLN A 135 4.08 22.06 -3.78
CA GLN A 135 4.17 20.82 -2.99
C GLN A 135 5.29 19.90 -3.49
N LYS A 136 6.03 19.37 -2.52
CA LYS A 136 7.05 18.33 -2.74
C LYS A 136 6.38 17.04 -3.20
N VAL A 137 7.11 16.23 -3.97
CA VAL A 137 6.60 15.00 -4.57
C VAL A 137 7.28 13.79 -3.96
N ASP A 138 6.53 12.71 -3.81
CA ASP A 138 7.02 11.43 -3.33
C ASP A 138 8.08 10.83 -4.27
N TRP A 139 9.08 10.15 -3.71
CA TRP A 139 10.10 9.39 -4.43
C TRP A 139 9.57 8.01 -4.84
N ALA A 140 8.50 8.01 -5.63
CA ALA A 140 7.86 6.79 -6.09
C ALA A 140 7.13 6.98 -7.43
N ASP A 141 7.06 5.88 -8.19
CA ASP A 141 6.08 5.71 -9.25
C ASP A 141 4.95 4.82 -8.75
N ARG A 142 3.71 5.12 -9.15
CA ARG A 142 2.56 4.29 -8.82
C ARG A 142 1.69 3.99 -10.03
N PHE A 143 0.92 2.92 -9.92
CA PHE A 143 -0.28 2.67 -10.69
C PHE A 143 -1.46 2.58 -9.72
N PHE A 144 -2.57 3.22 -10.03
CA PHE A 144 -3.80 3.14 -9.23
C PHE A 144 -5.01 2.88 -10.13
N MET A 145 -5.93 2.03 -9.70
CA MET A 145 -7.24 1.89 -10.37
C MET A 145 -8.31 1.44 -9.39
N ILE A 146 -9.56 1.82 -9.68
CA ILE A 146 -10.75 1.24 -9.06
C ILE A 146 -10.96 -0.15 -9.66
N THR A 147 -11.13 -1.15 -8.80
CA THR A 147 -11.33 -2.55 -9.17
C THR A 147 -12.77 -2.98 -8.93
N ASN A 148 -13.47 -2.45 -7.93
CA ASN A 148 -14.90 -2.70 -7.76
C ASN A 148 -15.60 -1.42 -7.28
N PRO A 149 -16.87 -1.21 -7.65
CA PRO A 149 -17.70 -2.07 -8.51
C PRO A 149 -17.29 -2.01 -10.00
N VAL A 150 -17.62 -3.07 -10.76
CA VAL A 150 -17.21 -3.24 -12.18
C VAL A 150 -17.58 -2.05 -13.06
N HIS A 151 -18.77 -1.46 -12.86
CA HIS A 151 -19.26 -0.33 -13.65
C HIS A 151 -18.45 0.98 -13.44
N ARG A 152 -17.62 1.06 -12.39
CA ARG A 152 -16.70 2.18 -12.14
C ARG A 152 -15.29 1.93 -12.71
N ARG A 153 -15.00 0.73 -13.21
CA ARG A 153 -13.70 0.44 -13.81
C ARG A 153 -13.53 1.23 -15.10
N LYS A 154 -12.38 1.87 -15.28
CA LYS A 154 -11.98 2.40 -16.58
C LYS A 154 -11.72 1.25 -17.56
N SER A 155 -12.36 1.31 -18.72
CA SER A 155 -12.26 0.28 -19.76
C SER A 155 -10.87 0.14 -20.39
N ASN A 156 -10.00 1.14 -20.23
CA ASN A 156 -8.69 1.21 -20.86
C ASN A 156 -7.52 0.97 -19.89
N LEU A 157 -7.77 0.49 -18.66
CA LEU A 157 -6.72 0.21 -17.69
C LEU A 157 -6.49 -1.29 -17.54
N LEU A 158 -7.39 -1.98 -16.84
CA LEU A 158 -7.25 -3.41 -16.55
C LEU A 158 -7.13 -4.30 -17.81
N PRO A 159 -7.94 -4.11 -18.87
CA PRO A 159 -7.85 -4.95 -20.08
C PRO A 159 -6.53 -4.81 -20.85
N GLU A 160 -5.85 -3.68 -20.69
CA GLU A 160 -4.60 -3.37 -21.38
C GLU A 160 -3.37 -3.95 -20.66
N PHE A 161 -3.52 -4.54 -19.47
CA PHE A 161 -2.40 -5.22 -18.80
C PHE A 161 -1.96 -6.47 -19.58
N PRO A 162 -0.66 -6.86 -19.48
CA PRO A 162 -0.20 -8.16 -19.94
C PRO A 162 -1.11 -9.28 -19.45
N PRO A 163 -1.53 -10.24 -20.30
CA PRO A 163 -2.55 -11.23 -19.94
C PRO A 163 -2.28 -11.99 -18.63
N SER A 164 -1.02 -12.38 -18.38
CA SER A 164 -0.63 -13.08 -17.15
C SER A 164 -0.80 -12.21 -15.90
N LEU A 165 -0.40 -10.94 -15.96
CA LEU A 165 -0.59 -9.99 -14.87
C LEU A 165 -2.08 -9.72 -14.65
N ARG A 166 -2.85 -9.49 -15.71
CA ARG A 166 -4.29 -9.24 -15.62
C ARG A 166 -5.01 -10.37 -14.90
N GLU A 167 -4.84 -11.60 -15.36
CA GLU A 167 -5.49 -12.79 -14.76
C GLU A 167 -5.06 -12.97 -13.30
N THR A 168 -3.76 -12.83 -13.02
CA THR A 168 -3.23 -12.97 -11.65
C THR A 168 -3.79 -11.90 -10.72
N LEU A 169 -3.85 -10.65 -11.19
CA LEU A 169 -4.39 -9.52 -10.44
C LEU A 169 -5.90 -9.69 -10.19
N GLU A 170 -6.67 -10.12 -11.20
CA GLU A 170 -8.12 -10.38 -11.04
C GLU A 170 -8.39 -11.46 -9.99
N ASN A 171 -7.67 -12.58 -10.04
CA ASN A 171 -7.80 -13.66 -9.05
C ASN A 171 -7.37 -13.18 -7.65
N TYR A 172 -6.26 -12.46 -7.55
CA TYR A 172 -5.76 -11.94 -6.29
C TYR A 172 -6.73 -10.95 -5.63
N LEU A 173 -7.32 -10.04 -6.41
CA LEU A 173 -8.28 -9.06 -5.91
C LEU A 173 -9.59 -9.70 -5.44
N GLN A 174 -10.03 -10.79 -6.07
CA GLN A 174 -11.18 -11.56 -5.60
C GLN A 174 -10.92 -12.22 -4.25
N GLU A 175 -9.74 -12.83 -4.06
CA GLU A 175 -9.35 -13.39 -2.76
C GLU A 175 -9.21 -12.30 -1.69
N LEU A 176 -8.65 -11.14 -2.03
CA LEU A 176 -8.58 -10.01 -1.10
C LEU A 176 -9.96 -9.44 -0.74
N GLN A 177 -10.93 -9.46 -1.67
CA GLN A 177 -12.30 -9.04 -1.38
C GLN A 177 -12.95 -9.97 -0.34
N LYS A 178 -12.81 -11.30 -0.51
CA LYS A 178 -13.29 -12.30 0.47
C LYS A 178 -12.62 -12.12 1.83
N LEU A 179 -11.31 -11.92 1.84
CA LEU A 179 -10.54 -11.68 3.06
C LEU A 179 -11.01 -10.40 3.77
N ALA A 180 -11.18 -9.29 3.04
CA ALA A 180 -11.66 -8.03 3.59
C ALA A 180 -13.05 -8.17 4.22
N MET A 181 -14.01 -8.82 3.55
CA MET A 181 -15.35 -9.05 4.11
C MET A 181 -15.33 -9.92 5.37
N THR A 182 -14.43 -10.90 5.41
CA THR A 182 -14.23 -11.73 6.61
C THR A 182 -13.67 -10.90 7.76
N LEU A 183 -12.67 -10.05 7.49
CA LEU A 183 -12.09 -9.14 8.49
C LEU A 183 -13.11 -8.11 8.99
N PHE A 184 -13.91 -7.51 8.11
CA PHE A 184 -15.00 -6.62 8.51
C PHE A 184 -15.97 -7.34 9.45
N THR A 185 -16.40 -8.56 9.11
CA THR A 185 -17.29 -9.34 9.99
C THR A 185 -16.66 -9.60 11.36
N LEU A 186 -15.39 -10.00 11.41
CA LEU A 186 -14.67 -10.28 12.66
C LEU A 186 -14.46 -9.02 13.51
N ILE A 187 -14.14 -7.89 12.87
CA ILE A 187 -14.02 -6.59 13.55
C ILE A 187 -15.37 -6.17 14.11
N GLY A 188 -16.45 -6.30 13.33
CA GLY A 188 -17.81 -6.02 13.79
C GLY A 188 -18.19 -6.86 15.00
N GLN A 189 -17.95 -8.17 14.96
CA GLN A 189 -18.15 -9.05 16.11
C GLN A 189 -17.35 -8.62 17.34
N ALA A 190 -16.09 -8.22 17.15
CA ALA A 190 -15.23 -7.75 18.22
C ALA A 190 -15.73 -6.45 18.89
N VAL A 191 -16.54 -5.65 18.18
CA VAL A 191 -17.20 -4.45 18.72
C VAL A 191 -18.72 -4.62 18.91
N ALA A 192 -19.20 -5.87 18.94
CA ALA A 192 -20.61 -6.23 19.13
C ALA A 192 -21.60 -5.63 18.10
N ILE A 193 -21.15 -5.41 16.86
CA ILE A 193 -22.00 -5.11 15.70
C ILE A 193 -22.46 -6.43 15.08
N ASP A 194 -23.72 -6.47 14.64
CA ASP A 194 -24.29 -7.65 14.01
C ASP A 194 -23.59 -7.97 12.69
N LYS A 195 -23.45 -9.27 12.39
CA LYS A 195 -22.80 -9.73 11.16
C LYS A 195 -23.54 -9.23 9.91
N GLN A 196 -24.87 -9.26 9.92
CA GLN A 196 -25.67 -8.82 8.78
C GLN A 196 -25.50 -7.33 8.53
N GLU A 197 -25.44 -6.52 9.59
CA GLU A 197 -25.15 -5.08 9.50
C GLU A 197 -23.78 -4.81 8.87
N MET A 198 -22.73 -5.54 9.25
CA MET A 198 -21.42 -5.43 8.61
C MET A 198 -21.44 -5.83 7.13
N LEU A 199 -22.17 -6.89 6.78
CA LEU A 199 -22.29 -7.32 5.38
C LEU A 199 -22.99 -6.24 4.55
N GLU A 200 -24.16 -5.76 4.98
CA GLU A 200 -24.93 -4.72 4.29
C GLU A 200 -24.15 -3.41 4.14
N THR A 201 -23.33 -3.07 5.13
CA THR A 201 -22.50 -1.85 5.08
C THR A 201 -21.39 -1.91 4.04
N PHE A 202 -20.79 -3.10 3.82
CA PHE A 202 -19.57 -3.24 3.01
C PHE A 202 -19.74 -4.04 1.71
N GLU A 203 -20.88 -4.71 1.48
CA GLU A 203 -21.11 -5.57 0.31
C GLU A 203 -21.00 -4.82 -1.03
N ASP A 204 -21.52 -3.60 -1.09
CA ASP A 204 -21.44 -2.69 -2.25
C ASP A 204 -20.24 -1.74 -2.17
N GLY A 205 -19.27 -2.05 -1.30
CA GLY A 205 -18.08 -1.25 -1.06
C GLY A 205 -17.20 -1.08 -2.30
N MET A 206 -16.49 0.05 -2.36
CA MET A 206 -15.51 0.32 -3.41
C MET A 206 -14.19 -0.41 -3.08
N GLN A 207 -13.66 -1.16 -4.04
CA GLN A 207 -12.31 -1.72 -3.98
C GLN A 207 -11.43 -0.98 -4.98
N SER A 208 -10.20 -0.67 -4.58
CA SER A 208 -9.17 -0.11 -5.45
C SER A 208 -7.82 -0.74 -5.15
N VAL A 209 -6.89 -0.66 -6.10
CA VAL A 209 -5.53 -1.17 -5.94
C VAL A 209 -4.52 -0.09 -6.26
N ARG A 210 -3.48 0.00 -5.42
CA ARG A 210 -2.30 0.84 -5.64
C ARG A 210 -1.05 -0.05 -5.71
N MET A 211 -0.41 -0.09 -6.87
CA MET A 211 0.90 -0.71 -7.04
C MET A 211 1.95 0.39 -7.01
N THR A 212 2.91 0.35 -6.09
CA THR A 212 3.91 1.42 -5.92
C THR A 212 5.31 0.85 -6.03
N TYR A 213 6.18 1.53 -6.79
CA TYR A 213 7.58 1.21 -6.94
C TYR A 213 8.42 2.37 -6.39
N TYR A 214 9.34 2.03 -5.48
CA TYR A 214 10.27 2.95 -4.83
C TYR A 214 11.68 2.69 -5.37
N PRO A 215 12.18 3.50 -6.32
CA PRO A 215 13.53 3.33 -6.86
C PRO A 215 14.59 3.68 -5.80
N PRO A 216 15.83 3.14 -5.93
CA PRO A 216 16.95 3.61 -5.13
C PRO A 216 17.13 5.13 -5.21
N CYS A 217 17.58 5.75 -4.12
CA CYS A 217 17.78 7.18 -4.01
C CYS A 217 19.23 7.47 -3.56
N PRO A 218 19.96 8.40 -4.20
CA PRO A 218 21.30 8.78 -3.78
C PRO A 218 21.31 9.62 -2.47
N GLN A 219 20.20 10.24 -2.11
CA GLN A 219 20.04 11.05 -0.90
C GLN A 219 18.76 10.63 -0.14
N PRO A 220 18.71 9.40 0.41
CA PRO A 220 17.49 8.85 1.01
C PRO A 220 17.00 9.67 2.22
N ASP A 221 17.90 10.35 2.93
CA ASP A 221 17.55 11.19 4.09
C ASP A 221 16.83 12.49 3.71
N LEU A 222 16.80 12.85 2.41
CA LEU A 222 16.17 14.07 1.92
C LEU A 222 14.82 13.81 1.25
N VAL A 223 14.43 12.55 1.02
CA VAL A 223 13.21 12.20 0.29
C VAL A 223 12.32 11.28 1.11
N ILE A 224 11.05 11.19 0.73
CA ILE A 224 10.11 10.22 1.28
C ILE A 224 9.53 9.38 0.15
N GLY A 225 9.43 8.07 0.34
CA GLY A 225 8.80 7.19 -0.64
C GLY A 225 7.29 7.45 -0.77
N LEU A 226 6.63 7.65 0.37
CA LEU A 226 5.22 8.01 0.45
C LEU A 226 5.02 8.93 1.66
N THR A 227 4.53 10.14 1.41
CA THR A 227 4.31 11.17 2.43
C THR A 227 3.46 10.63 3.61
N PRO A 228 3.74 10.99 4.87
CA PRO A 228 2.93 10.60 6.02
C PRO A 228 1.43 10.88 5.81
N HIS A 229 0.60 9.86 6.02
CA HIS A 229 -0.85 9.93 5.86
C HIS A 229 -1.54 8.86 6.69
N SER A 230 -2.86 8.99 6.83
CA SER A 230 -3.76 7.91 7.22
C SER A 230 -4.57 7.48 5.99
N ASP A 231 -4.85 6.19 5.89
CA ASP A 231 -5.67 5.69 4.80
C ASP A 231 -7.12 6.17 4.93
N ALA A 232 -7.74 6.53 3.81
CA ALA A 232 -9.15 6.91 3.73
C ALA A 232 -10.08 5.71 3.44
N ALA A 233 -9.52 4.51 3.30
CA ALA A 233 -10.26 3.28 3.06
C ALA A 233 -10.81 2.69 4.38
N GLY A 234 -11.81 1.80 4.29
CA GLY A 234 -12.27 1.05 5.46
C GLY A 234 -11.19 0.11 6.01
N ILE A 235 -10.58 -0.70 5.13
CA ILE A 235 -9.41 -1.55 5.43
C ILE A 235 -8.46 -1.51 4.23
N THR A 236 -7.16 -1.44 4.50
CA THR A 236 -6.09 -1.64 3.52
C THR A 236 -5.39 -2.97 3.79
N ILE A 237 -5.29 -3.82 2.77
CA ILE A 237 -4.49 -5.05 2.82
C ILE A 237 -3.22 -4.83 2.00
N LEU A 238 -2.08 -4.72 2.67
CA LEU A 238 -0.80 -4.41 2.05
C LEU A 238 0.03 -5.68 1.82
N LEU A 239 0.46 -5.88 0.56
CA LEU A 239 1.46 -6.89 0.19
C LEU A 239 2.81 -6.21 -0.06
N GLN A 240 3.81 -6.52 0.77
CA GLN A 240 5.19 -6.14 0.47
C GLN A 240 5.79 -7.14 -0.54
N VAL A 241 6.17 -6.63 -1.72
CA VAL A 241 6.58 -7.47 -2.86
C VAL A 241 7.98 -8.07 -2.69
N ASN A 242 8.88 -7.35 -2.00
CA ASN A 242 10.27 -7.75 -1.77
C ASN A 242 10.63 -7.67 -0.29
N ASP A 243 11.84 -8.08 0.07
CA ASP A 243 12.31 -8.08 1.47
C ASP A 243 12.91 -6.72 1.92
N ILE A 244 12.74 -5.65 1.13
CA ILE A 244 13.29 -4.33 1.46
C ILE A 244 12.35 -3.64 2.45
N GLN A 245 12.88 -3.24 3.60
CA GLN A 245 12.13 -2.50 4.62
C GLN A 245 11.85 -1.08 4.15
N GLY A 246 10.67 -0.56 4.48
CA GLY A 246 10.29 0.81 4.14
C GLY A 246 9.03 1.31 4.84
N LEU A 247 8.09 0.42 5.19
CA LEU A 247 6.89 0.81 5.94
C LEU A 247 7.24 1.25 7.36
N GLN A 248 6.75 2.43 7.73
CA GLN A 248 6.78 2.95 9.10
C GLN A 248 5.38 3.35 9.55
N VAL A 249 5.11 3.18 10.84
CA VAL A 249 3.83 3.51 11.48
C VAL A 249 4.12 4.47 12.62
N LYS A 250 3.32 5.52 12.78
CA LYS A 250 3.45 6.46 13.89
C LYS A 250 2.58 6.02 15.07
N LYS A 251 3.20 5.68 16.20
CA LYS A 251 2.52 5.34 17.47
C LYS A 251 3.09 6.23 18.57
N ASP A 252 2.21 6.90 19.31
CA ASP A 252 2.57 7.78 20.44
C ASP A 252 3.65 8.82 20.08
N GLY A 253 3.55 9.37 18.85
CA GLY A 253 4.50 10.36 18.33
C GLY A 253 5.79 9.78 17.75
N ILE A 254 6.01 8.46 17.83
CA ILE A 254 7.24 7.79 17.43
C ILE A 254 7.00 6.96 16.15
N TRP A 255 7.92 7.07 15.18
CA TRP A 255 7.92 6.24 13.98
C TRP A 255 8.52 4.86 14.27
N ILE A 256 7.70 3.81 14.12
CA ILE A 256 8.05 2.40 14.32
C ILE A 256 8.18 1.74 12.95
N ARG A 257 9.27 0.98 12.74
CA ARG A 257 9.44 0.18 11.51
C ARG A 257 8.60 -1.09 11.56
N SER A 258 7.98 -1.43 10.44
CA SER A 258 7.35 -2.75 10.29
C SER A 258 8.41 -3.85 10.20
N PRO A 259 8.33 -4.93 11.01
CA PRO A 259 9.24 -6.05 10.89
C PRO A 259 9.00 -6.82 9.58
N SER A 260 10.06 -7.37 8.98
CA SER A 260 9.96 -8.19 7.78
C SER A 260 9.32 -9.55 8.09
N PHE A 261 8.45 -10.08 7.23
CA PHE A 261 7.80 -11.38 7.42
C PHE A 261 8.76 -12.56 7.68
N ARG A 262 10.02 -12.50 7.21
CA ARG A 262 11.02 -13.55 7.47
C ARG A 262 11.33 -13.78 8.95
N THR A 263 11.12 -12.78 9.82
CA THR A 263 11.45 -12.91 11.25
C THR A 263 10.35 -13.56 12.08
N LEU A 264 9.18 -13.85 11.49
CA LEU A 264 8.04 -14.45 12.20
C LEU A 264 7.77 -15.90 11.77
N SER A 265 8.54 -16.42 10.80
CA SER A 265 8.55 -17.83 10.42
C SER A 265 9.82 -18.49 10.95
N SER A 266 9.86 -18.75 12.25
CA SER A 266 10.83 -19.65 12.91
C SER A 266 10.11 -20.45 13.98
#